data_AF-A0A8U0PKS3-F1
#
_entry.id   AF-A0A8U0PKS3-F1
#
_cell.length_a   1.000
_cell.length_b   1.000
_cell.length_c   1.000
_cell.angle_alpha   90.00
_cell.angle_beta   90.00
_cell.angle_gamma   90.00
#
_symmetry.space_group_name_H-M   'P 1'
#
loop_
_entity.id
_entity.type
_entity.pdbx_description
1 polymer ?
#
loop_
_entity_poly.entity_id
_entity_poly.type
_entity_poly.pdbx_seq_one_letter_code
_entity_poly.pdbx_strand_id
1 'polypeptide(L)'
;MDKCARNSEIPHDTVISMAQQESVVLLLKHCQEMKRQESRLRLVTLFLVLGCAAVFVFTQRVNRDCNEKDSFKPAEYSRQQAIDRQEQNLKPNAHLTTSSRCNSVPEDYIQWEHQDPGLVHMQHFTYDEKKHALVVPQGGRYFVYVGVNFRMPDKDKVSGEIHFLRLKVLKFSNRYPKDRPIMEVKDSIPDNRRGARTVYTGQVVALEEGDLLRVSINEDNYELIDCSAETTMYIGAFLL
;
A
#
# COMPACT_ATOMS: atom_id res chain seq x y z
N MET A 1 -34.18 -98.21 27.29
CA MET A 1 -32.78 -98.27 26.82
C MET A 1 -32.31 -96.84 26.63
N ASP A 2 -32.22 -96.06 27.71
CA ASP A 2 -31.06 -96.01 28.63
C ASP A 2 -29.80 -95.48 27.93
N LYS A 3 -29.45 -94.22 28.20
CA LYS A 3 -28.38 -93.93 29.16
C LYS A 3 -28.22 -92.43 29.40
N CYS A 4 -28.39 -92.08 30.67
CA CYS A 4 -27.78 -90.90 31.29
C CYS A 4 -26.26 -90.95 31.14
N ALA A 5 -25.63 -89.78 30.99
CA ALA A 5 -24.39 -89.50 31.71
C ALA A 5 -24.23 -87.97 31.83
N ARG A 6 -24.43 -87.50 33.06
CA ARG A 6 -24.14 -86.15 33.53
C ARG A 6 -22.73 -86.17 34.12
N ASN A 7 -21.94 -85.19 33.69
CA ASN A 7 -20.75 -84.58 34.30
C ASN A 7 -19.53 -85.46 34.67
N SER A 8 -18.38 -85.08 34.10
CA SER A 8 -17.13 -84.99 34.87
C SER A 8 -16.48 -83.64 34.59
N GLU A 9 -16.44 -82.77 35.60
CA GLU A 9 -15.48 -81.69 35.68
C GLU A 9 -14.10 -82.30 35.99
N ILE A 10 -13.10 -82.00 35.18
CA ILE A 10 -11.67 -82.09 35.54
C ILE A 10 -11.01 -80.79 35.06
N PRO A 11 -10.21 -80.12 35.90
CA PRO A 11 -9.76 -78.76 35.69
C PRO A 11 -8.54 -78.75 34.77
N HIS A 12 -8.54 -77.88 33.76
CA HIS A 12 -7.33 -77.55 33.01
C HIS A 12 -7.08 -76.06 33.08
N ASP A 13 -6.28 -75.71 34.08
CA ASP A 13 -5.12 -74.83 33.97
C ASP A 13 -5.09 -73.91 32.74
N THR A 14 -5.33 -72.63 33.01
CA THR A 14 -4.38 -71.55 32.76
C THR A 14 -3.41 -71.71 31.57
N VAL A 15 -3.95 -71.88 30.37
CA VAL A 15 -3.22 -71.48 29.15
C VAL A 15 -3.78 -70.13 28.74
N ILE A 16 -3.34 -69.08 29.44
CA ILE A 16 -3.47 -67.72 28.93
C ILE A 16 -2.63 -67.70 27.66
N SER A 17 -3.31 -67.72 26.52
CA SER A 17 -2.75 -67.64 25.18
C SER A 17 -1.76 -66.47 25.11
N MET A 18 -0.48 -66.75 24.85
CA MET A 18 0.56 -65.72 24.71
C MET A 18 0.21 -64.67 23.64
N ALA A 19 -0.60 -65.04 22.63
CA ALA A 19 -1.12 -64.11 21.61
C ALA A 19 -2.10 -63.06 22.18
N GLN A 20 -2.79 -63.37 23.28
CA GLN A 20 -3.68 -62.44 23.96
C GLN A 20 -2.91 -61.44 24.84
N GLN A 21 -1.71 -61.79 25.33
CA GLN A 21 -0.85 -60.85 26.04
C GLN A 21 -0.19 -59.83 25.09
N GLU A 22 0.26 -60.25 23.91
CA GLU A 22 0.87 -59.32 22.95
C GLU A 22 -0.11 -58.28 22.42
N SER A 23 -1.37 -58.66 22.16
CA SER A 23 -2.40 -57.74 21.70
C SER A 23 -2.80 -56.70 22.76
N VAL A 24 -2.84 -57.08 24.04
CA VAL A 24 -3.10 -56.15 25.16
C VAL A 24 -1.93 -55.19 25.38
N VAL A 25 -0.69 -55.65 25.25
CA VAL A 25 0.49 -54.79 25.37
C VAL A 25 0.56 -53.78 24.22
N LEU A 26 0.21 -54.19 23.00
CA LEU A 26 0.17 -53.29 21.84
C LEU A 26 -0.91 -52.21 21.98
N LEU A 27 -2.11 -52.58 22.47
CA LEU A 27 -3.19 -51.63 22.76
C LEU A 27 -2.81 -50.66 23.88
N LEU A 28 -2.17 -51.14 24.96
CA LEU A 28 -1.68 -50.27 26.03
C LEU A 28 -0.63 -49.29 25.53
N LYS A 29 0.31 -49.75 24.69
CA LYS A 29 1.34 -48.91 24.08
C LYS A 29 0.72 -47.86 23.15
N HIS A 30 -0.28 -48.23 22.35
CA HIS A 30 -0.98 -47.31 21.46
C HIS A 30 -1.80 -46.27 22.22
N CYS A 31 -2.49 -46.68 23.30
CA CYS A 31 -3.20 -45.76 24.20
C CYS A 31 -2.26 -44.78 24.92
N GLN A 32 -1.07 -45.24 25.32
CA GLN A 32 -0.05 -44.37 25.92
C GLN A 32 0.49 -43.35 24.91
N GLU A 33 0.77 -43.76 23.68
CA GLU A 33 1.26 -42.86 22.63
C GLU A 33 0.19 -41.83 22.24
N MET A 34 -1.07 -42.25 22.15
CA MET A 34 -2.21 -41.37 21.87
C MET A 34 -2.41 -40.33 23.00
N LYS A 35 -2.35 -40.74 24.27
CA LYS A 35 -2.39 -39.81 25.41
C LYS A 35 -1.21 -38.85 25.42
N ARG A 36 -0.02 -39.31 25.01
CA ARG A 36 1.17 -38.48 24.91
C ARG A 36 1.04 -37.44 23.78
N GLN A 37 0.50 -37.83 22.63
CA GLN A 37 0.22 -36.90 21.53
C GLN A 37 -0.84 -35.87 21.90
N GLU A 38 -1.91 -36.27 22.59
CA GLU A 38 -2.94 -35.36 23.07
C GLU A 38 -2.38 -34.34 24.07
N SER A 39 -1.53 -34.78 25.01
CA SER A 39 -0.85 -33.89 25.95
C SER A 39 0.08 -32.90 25.25
N ARG A 40 0.83 -33.34 24.23
CA ARG A 40 1.70 -32.47 23.43
C ARG A 40 0.91 -31.44 22.65
N LEU A 41 -0.22 -31.84 22.05
CA LEU A 41 -1.08 -30.93 21.31
C LEU A 41 -1.67 -29.86 22.25
N ARG A 42 -2.17 -30.26 23.43
CA ARG A 42 -2.67 -29.33 24.45
C ARG A 42 -1.61 -28.33 24.90
N LEU A 43 -0.35 -28.78 25.08
CA LEU A 43 0.76 -27.90 25.43
C LEU A 43 1.05 -26.88 24.31
N VAL A 44 1.11 -27.32 23.05
CA VAL A 44 1.33 -26.44 21.89
C VAL A 44 0.21 -25.40 21.77
N THR A 45 -1.05 -25.80 21.91
CA THR A 45 -2.19 -24.88 21.89
C THR A 45 -2.10 -23.86 23.02
N LEU A 46 -1.71 -24.29 24.23
CA LEU A 46 -1.55 -23.39 25.38
C LEU A 46 -0.42 -22.37 25.15
N PHE A 47 0.72 -22.79 24.60
CA PHE A 47 1.80 -21.85 24.23
C PHE A 47 1.38 -20.88 23.13
N LEU A 48 0.61 -21.33 22.13
CA LEU A 48 0.12 -20.48 21.06
C LEU A 48 -0.86 -19.43 21.59
N VAL A 49 -1.80 -19.81 22.45
CA VAL A 49 -2.75 -18.89 23.08
C VAL A 49 -2.04 -17.88 23.98
N LEU A 50 -1.06 -18.33 24.77
CA LEU A 50 -0.23 -17.43 25.59
C LEU A 50 0.57 -16.44 24.72
N GLY A 51 1.13 -16.90 23.60
CA GLY A 51 1.82 -16.04 22.64
C GLY A 51 0.89 -15.00 22.03
N CYS A 52 -0.29 -15.39 21.57
CA CYS A 52 -1.30 -14.47 21.06
C CYS A 52 -1.75 -13.45 22.12
N ALA A 53 -1.97 -13.88 23.35
CA ALA A 53 -2.33 -12.98 24.46
C ALA A 53 -1.20 -11.99 24.78
N ALA A 54 0.05 -12.44 24.78
CA ALA A 54 1.22 -11.57 25.01
C ALA A 54 1.36 -10.53 23.90
N VAL A 55 1.21 -10.93 22.63
CA VAL A 55 1.20 -9.99 21.49
C VAL A 55 0.06 -9.00 21.62
N PHE A 56 -1.15 -9.45 21.98
CA PHE A 56 -2.30 -8.58 22.16
C PHE A 56 -2.11 -7.56 23.30
N VAL A 57 -1.54 -7.99 24.43
CA VAL A 57 -1.19 -7.07 25.52
C VAL A 57 -0.07 -6.12 25.10
N PHE A 58 0.92 -6.58 24.34
CA PHE A 58 2.00 -5.74 23.84
C PHE A 58 1.49 -4.70 22.82
N THR A 59 0.63 -5.09 21.88
CA THR A 59 0.00 -4.14 20.94
C THR A 59 -0.90 -3.16 21.67
N GLN A 60 -1.68 -3.59 22.68
CA GLN A 60 -2.45 -2.69 23.51
C GLN A 60 -1.58 -1.73 24.32
N ARG A 61 -0.46 -2.18 24.89
CA ARG A 61 0.49 -1.31 25.61
C ARG A 61 1.19 -0.33 24.68
N VAL A 62 1.63 -0.76 23.50
CA VAL A 62 2.20 0.15 22.49
C VAL A 62 1.16 1.19 22.07
N ASN A 63 -0.08 0.78 21.82
CA ASN A 63 -1.16 1.72 21.51
C ASN A 63 -1.47 2.66 22.68
N ARG A 64 -1.36 2.17 23.92
CA ARG A 64 -1.55 2.98 25.12
C ARG A 64 -0.40 3.95 25.38
N ASP A 65 0.85 3.55 25.18
CA ASP A 65 2.04 4.41 25.29
C ASP A 65 2.09 5.45 24.16
N CYS A 66 1.55 5.12 22.97
CA CYS A 66 1.25 6.10 21.92
C CYS A 66 0.15 7.08 22.35
N ASN A 67 -0.86 6.64 23.12
CA ASN A 67 -1.92 7.51 23.63
C ASN A 67 -1.54 8.29 24.91
N GLU A 68 -0.59 7.80 25.72
CA GLU A 68 -0.20 8.40 27.01
C GLU A 68 0.91 9.45 26.85
N LYS A 69 1.53 9.54 25.66
CA LYS A 69 2.45 10.64 25.29
C LYS A 69 1.79 11.82 24.57
N ASP A 70 0.48 11.82 24.37
CA ASP A 70 -0.28 12.98 23.87
C ASP A 70 -1.25 13.51 24.94
N SER A 71 -0.68 14.13 25.97
CA SER A 71 -1.35 15.26 26.61
C SER A 71 -1.16 16.51 25.74
N PHE A 72 -1.63 16.46 24.49
CA PHE A 72 -1.74 17.61 23.60
C PHE A 72 -3.00 17.44 22.74
N LYS A 73 -4.03 18.20 23.11
CA LYS A 73 -5.23 18.65 22.36
C LYS A 73 -5.94 17.65 21.44
N PRO A 74 -7.27 17.46 21.58
CA PRO A 74 -8.02 16.46 20.83
C PRO A 74 -7.91 16.68 19.32
N ALA A 75 -7.67 15.58 18.60
CA ALA A 75 -7.73 15.51 17.15
C ALA A 75 -9.12 15.94 16.66
N GLU A 76 -9.18 17.12 16.03
CA GLU A 76 -10.27 17.52 15.16
C GLU A 76 -10.26 16.58 13.93
N TYR A 77 -11.07 15.53 13.98
CA TYR A 77 -11.63 15.00 12.74
C TYR A 77 -12.47 16.12 12.13
N SER A 78 -12.08 16.59 10.95
CA SER A 78 -12.72 17.63 10.15
C SER A 78 -14.25 17.52 10.17
N ARG A 79 -14.86 18.27 11.07
CA ARG A 79 -16.17 18.86 10.83
C ARG A 79 -15.87 20.08 9.97
N GLN A 80 -16.17 20.02 8.67
CA GLN A 80 -16.21 21.22 7.83
C GLN A 80 -17.34 22.11 8.35
N GLN A 81 -17.06 22.87 9.39
CA GLN A 81 -17.77 24.12 9.62
C GLN A 81 -17.16 25.12 8.65
N ALA A 82 -18.00 25.68 7.78
CA ALA A 82 -17.66 26.88 7.04
C ALA A 82 -17.46 28.01 8.06
N ILE A 83 -16.25 28.08 8.62
CA ILE A 83 -15.80 29.25 9.33
C ILE A 83 -15.41 30.22 8.24
N ASP A 84 -16.22 31.27 8.09
CA ASP A 84 -15.89 32.45 7.32
C ASP A 84 -14.65 33.08 7.95
N ARG A 85 -13.46 32.63 7.52
CA ARG A 85 -12.16 33.08 8.01
C ARG A 85 -11.64 34.15 7.06
N GLN A 86 -12.06 35.37 7.38
CA GLN A 86 -11.34 36.60 7.17
C GLN A 86 -9.81 36.37 7.18
N GLU A 87 -9.17 36.54 6.02
CA GLU A 87 -7.73 36.75 5.75
C GLU A 87 -6.72 36.15 6.76
N GLN A 88 -6.90 34.90 7.18
CA GLN A 88 -5.81 34.16 7.81
C GLN A 88 -4.81 33.83 6.72
N ASN A 89 -3.65 34.52 6.70
CA ASN A 89 -2.46 34.25 5.86
C ASN A 89 -2.53 32.89 5.15
N LEU A 90 -3.15 32.88 3.96
CA LEU A 90 -3.48 31.63 3.29
C LEU A 90 -2.18 30.93 2.93
N LYS A 91 -1.99 29.70 3.41
CA LYS A 91 -0.78 28.94 3.09
C LYS A 91 -0.74 28.69 1.58
N PRO A 92 0.42 28.90 0.91
CA PRO A 92 0.57 28.59 -0.50
C PRO A 92 0.14 27.16 -0.78
N ASN A 93 -0.73 26.99 -1.76
CA ASN A 93 -1.15 25.68 -2.24
C ASN A 93 -1.56 25.75 -3.71
N ALA A 94 -1.34 24.67 -4.45
CA ALA A 94 -1.69 24.57 -5.86
C ALA A 94 -2.04 23.13 -6.23
N HIS A 95 -2.98 22.99 -7.15
CA HIS A 95 -3.35 21.77 -7.84
C HIS A 95 -3.58 22.14 -9.30
N LEU A 96 -2.76 21.58 -10.19
CA LEU A 96 -2.90 21.75 -11.63
C LEU A 96 -3.25 20.42 -12.26
N THR A 97 -4.09 20.46 -13.28
CA THR A 97 -4.46 19.31 -14.11
C THR A 97 -3.93 19.49 -15.52
N THR A 98 -3.89 18.42 -16.30
CA THR A 98 -3.61 18.55 -17.73
C THR A 98 -4.87 18.98 -18.49
N SER A 99 -4.72 19.56 -19.68
CA SER A 99 -5.86 19.85 -20.55
C SER A 99 -6.42 18.53 -21.11
N SER A 100 -7.70 18.52 -21.48
CA SER A 100 -8.37 17.39 -22.15
C SER A 100 -7.76 17.01 -23.52
N ARG A 101 -6.71 17.71 -23.96
CA ARG A 101 -5.97 17.47 -25.20
C ARG A 101 -4.48 17.33 -24.94
N CYS A 102 -4.07 16.46 -24.00
CA CYS A 102 -2.66 16.16 -23.77
C CYS A 102 -1.94 15.40 -24.91
N ASN A 103 -2.53 15.34 -26.11
CA ASN A 103 -1.97 14.69 -27.30
C ASN A 103 -0.72 15.40 -27.86
N SER A 104 -0.38 16.58 -27.34
CA SER A 104 0.88 17.26 -27.59
C SER A 104 1.70 17.31 -26.31
N VAL A 105 2.40 16.23 -25.99
CA VAL A 105 3.59 16.29 -25.12
C VAL A 105 4.83 16.28 -26.02
N PRO A 106 5.22 17.38 -26.71
CA PRO A 106 6.43 17.40 -27.53
C PRO A 106 7.61 18.06 -26.79
N GLU A 107 7.51 18.28 -25.48
CA GLU A 107 8.52 18.99 -24.70
C GLU A 107 9.11 18.11 -23.59
N ASP A 108 10.30 18.46 -23.10
CA ASP A 108 11.01 17.74 -22.03
C ASP A 108 10.18 17.59 -20.73
N TYR A 109 9.11 18.40 -20.59
CA TYR A 109 8.25 18.50 -19.41
C TYR A 109 6.76 18.57 -19.78
N ILE A 110 5.92 18.07 -18.88
CA ILE A 110 4.46 18.14 -19.01
C ILE A 110 3.97 19.57 -18.82
N GLN A 111 3.20 20.06 -19.80
CA GLN A 111 2.45 21.31 -19.70
C GLN A 111 1.16 21.10 -18.89
N TRP A 112 0.90 22.03 -17.97
CA TRP A 112 -0.26 22.02 -17.08
C TRP A 112 -1.26 23.12 -17.44
N GLU A 113 -2.55 22.83 -17.27
CA GLU A 113 -3.60 23.82 -17.26
C GLU A 113 -3.54 24.63 -15.96
N HIS A 114 -3.66 25.95 -16.07
CA HIS A 114 -3.47 26.87 -14.96
C HIS A 114 -4.45 28.06 -14.96
N GLN A 115 -5.25 28.22 -16.02
CA GLN A 115 -6.19 29.33 -16.20
C GLN A 115 -7.64 28.89 -16.07
N ASP A 116 -7.98 27.69 -16.56
CA ASP A 116 -9.36 27.22 -16.55
C ASP A 116 -9.81 26.79 -15.15
N PRO A 117 -10.87 27.40 -14.58
CA PRO A 117 -11.27 27.26 -13.18
C PRO A 117 -11.95 25.91 -12.84
N GLY A 118 -11.69 24.85 -13.60
CA GLY A 118 -12.22 23.51 -13.36
C GLY A 118 -11.69 22.90 -12.06
N LEU A 119 -10.82 21.90 -12.16
CA LEU A 119 -10.14 21.34 -10.98
C LEU A 119 -8.88 22.12 -10.60
N VAL A 120 -8.43 23.03 -11.47
CA VAL A 120 -7.25 23.85 -11.24
C VAL A 120 -7.47 24.79 -10.07
N HIS A 121 -6.47 24.85 -9.19
CA HIS A 121 -6.44 25.75 -8.07
C HIS A 121 -5.00 26.26 -7.87
N MET A 122 -4.83 27.57 -7.70
CA MET A 122 -3.55 28.17 -7.30
C MET A 122 -3.79 29.27 -6.28
N GLN A 123 -3.15 29.11 -5.13
CA GLN A 123 -3.08 30.08 -4.04
C GLN A 123 -1.62 30.46 -3.84
N HIS A 124 -1.27 31.70 -4.17
CA HIS A 124 0.07 32.29 -4.07
C HIS A 124 1.15 31.67 -4.96
N PHE A 125 0.95 30.48 -5.52
CA PHE A 125 1.77 29.94 -6.60
C PHE A 125 1.55 30.70 -7.91
N THR A 126 2.55 30.66 -8.78
CA THR A 126 2.42 31.06 -10.19
C THR A 126 2.89 29.94 -11.11
N TYR A 127 2.51 30.01 -12.38
CA TYR A 127 2.90 29.05 -13.40
C TYR A 127 3.76 29.73 -14.47
N ASP A 128 4.90 29.14 -14.81
CA ASP A 128 5.79 29.60 -15.90
C ASP A 128 5.50 28.75 -17.15
N GLU A 129 4.71 29.31 -18.07
CA GLU A 129 4.32 28.65 -19.33
C GLU A 129 5.50 28.29 -20.23
N LYS A 130 6.60 29.08 -20.20
CA LYS A 130 7.76 28.82 -21.06
C LYS A 130 8.63 27.68 -20.54
N LYS A 131 8.54 27.43 -19.22
CA LYS A 131 9.34 26.42 -18.52
C LYS A 131 8.52 25.22 -18.07
N HIS A 132 7.21 25.21 -18.36
CA HIS A 132 6.22 24.24 -17.91
C HIS A 132 6.36 23.89 -16.43
N ALA A 133 6.39 24.93 -15.59
CA ALA A 133 6.75 24.78 -14.20
C ALA A 133 5.85 25.54 -13.24
N LEU A 134 5.55 24.89 -12.12
CA LEU A 134 4.95 25.54 -10.95
C LEU A 134 6.05 26.26 -10.16
N VAL A 135 5.87 27.56 -9.93
CA VAL A 135 6.87 28.44 -9.29
C VAL A 135 6.56 28.56 -7.80
N VAL A 136 7.52 28.17 -6.97
CA VAL A 136 7.39 28.21 -5.51
C VAL A 136 7.42 29.65 -4.99
N PRO A 137 6.41 30.12 -4.25
CA PRO A 137 6.32 31.53 -3.88
C PRO A 137 7.10 31.93 -2.64
N GLN A 138 7.48 30.97 -1.78
CA GLN A 138 8.28 31.25 -0.60
C GLN A 138 9.05 30.00 -0.14
N GLY A 139 10.10 30.21 0.66
CA GLY A 139 10.86 29.10 1.23
C GLY A 139 10.06 28.33 2.30
N GLY A 140 10.20 27.00 2.31
CA GLY A 140 9.53 26.16 3.31
C GLY A 140 9.55 24.67 3.01
N ARG A 141 8.84 23.91 3.84
CA ARG A 141 8.60 22.48 3.61
C ARG A 141 7.26 22.31 2.92
N TYR A 142 7.27 21.75 1.74
CA TYR A 142 6.08 21.53 0.93
C TYR A 142 5.80 20.04 0.82
N PHE A 143 4.54 19.64 0.93
CA PHE A 143 4.12 18.35 0.40
C PHE A 143 3.84 18.53 -1.09
N VAL A 144 4.63 17.85 -1.93
CA VAL A 144 4.47 17.86 -3.40
C VAL A 144 3.97 16.49 -3.82
N TYR A 145 3.01 16.45 -4.73
CA TYR A 145 2.44 15.21 -5.25
C TYR A 145 2.18 15.29 -6.75
N VAL A 146 2.21 14.14 -7.41
CA VAL A 146 1.91 14.00 -8.84
C VAL A 146 1.20 12.68 -9.08
N GLY A 147 0.23 12.68 -9.98
CA GLY A 147 -0.46 11.49 -10.45
C GLY A 147 -0.60 11.51 -11.97
N VAL A 148 -0.38 10.35 -12.60
CA VAL A 148 -0.54 10.16 -14.04
C VAL A 148 -1.22 8.82 -14.29
N ASN A 149 -2.31 8.84 -15.04
CA ASN A 149 -2.97 7.65 -15.55
C ASN A 149 -2.36 7.27 -16.89
N PHE A 150 -1.97 6.01 -16.99
CA PHE A 150 -1.53 5.38 -18.21
C PHE A 150 -2.60 4.40 -18.68
N ARG A 151 -2.89 4.35 -19.97
CA ARG A 151 -3.82 3.40 -20.57
C ARG A 151 -3.14 2.72 -21.75
N MET A 152 -3.16 1.40 -21.74
CA MET A 152 -2.68 0.62 -22.88
C MET A 152 -3.58 0.85 -24.10
N PRO A 153 -3.02 1.16 -25.28
CA PRO A 153 -3.81 1.17 -26.51
C PRO A 153 -4.40 -0.22 -26.77
N ASP A 154 -5.63 -0.27 -27.26
CA ASP A 154 -6.29 -1.52 -27.61
C ASP A 154 -5.61 -2.10 -28.86
N LYS A 155 -4.66 -3.03 -28.66
CA LYS A 155 -3.98 -3.73 -29.74
C LYS A 155 -4.66 -5.07 -29.97
N ASP A 156 -4.89 -5.41 -31.25
CA ASP A 156 -5.46 -6.70 -31.65
C ASP A 156 -4.55 -7.90 -31.31
N LYS A 157 -3.26 -7.66 -31.03
CA LYS A 157 -2.26 -8.68 -30.71
C LYS A 157 -1.50 -8.32 -29.44
N VAL A 158 -1.48 -9.28 -28.51
CA VAL A 158 -0.66 -9.24 -27.29
C VAL A 158 0.75 -9.70 -27.65
N SER A 159 1.75 -8.82 -27.54
CA SER A 159 3.16 -9.16 -27.80
C SER A 159 3.84 -9.84 -26.62
N GLY A 160 3.28 -9.69 -25.41
CA GLY A 160 3.89 -10.14 -24.15
C GLY A 160 4.99 -9.21 -23.63
N GLU A 161 5.18 -8.06 -24.28
CA GLU A 161 6.13 -7.03 -23.88
C GLU A 161 5.75 -6.36 -22.55
N ILE A 162 6.72 -5.76 -21.87
CA ILE A 162 6.52 -5.02 -20.63
C ILE A 162 6.91 -3.57 -20.88
N HIS A 163 5.94 -2.66 -20.75
CA HIS A 163 6.19 -1.22 -20.79
C HIS A 163 6.67 -0.75 -19.43
N PHE A 164 7.91 -0.28 -19.34
CA PHE A 164 8.43 0.32 -18.13
C PHE A 164 8.01 1.79 -18.06
N LEU A 165 7.30 2.13 -16.99
CA LEU A 165 6.86 3.48 -16.70
C LEU A 165 7.88 4.18 -15.82
N ARG A 166 8.15 5.45 -16.12
CA ARG A 166 9.02 6.29 -15.30
C ARG A 166 8.48 7.70 -15.22
N LEU A 167 8.14 8.14 -14.02
CA LEU A 167 7.63 9.47 -13.72
C LEU A 167 8.56 10.15 -12.71
N LYS A 168 8.95 11.39 -13.01
CA LYS A 168 9.83 12.20 -12.19
C LYS A 168 9.21 13.56 -11.91
N VAL A 169 9.38 14.03 -10.67
CA VAL A 169 9.23 15.45 -10.34
C VAL A 169 10.62 16.03 -10.17
N LEU A 170 10.89 17.08 -10.92
CA LEU A 170 12.18 17.75 -11.01
C LEU A 170 12.07 19.12 -10.33
N LYS A 171 13.12 19.47 -9.59
CA LYS A 171 13.33 20.81 -9.05
C LYS A 171 14.44 21.49 -9.85
N PHE A 172 14.16 22.67 -10.37
CA PHE A 172 15.15 23.58 -10.91
C PHE A 172 15.28 24.80 -10.00
N SER A 173 16.52 25.21 -9.70
CA SER A 173 16.79 26.36 -8.85
C SER A 173 17.74 27.31 -9.57
N ASN A 174 17.49 28.62 -9.53
CA ASN A 174 18.43 29.58 -10.14
C ASN A 174 19.81 29.57 -9.44
N ARG A 175 19.85 29.17 -8.16
CA ARG A 175 21.11 29.02 -7.39
C ARG A 175 21.93 27.80 -7.83
N TYR A 176 21.26 26.80 -8.40
CA TYR A 176 21.89 25.62 -8.98
C TYR A 176 21.15 25.29 -10.28
N PRO A 177 21.53 25.91 -11.43
CA PRO A 177 20.73 25.96 -12.66
C PRO A 177 20.77 24.62 -13.41
N LYS A 178 20.24 23.57 -12.78
CA LYS A 178 20.15 22.21 -13.28
C LYS A 178 18.97 21.51 -12.62
N ASP A 179 18.21 20.78 -13.42
CA ASP A 179 17.13 19.93 -12.92
C ASP A 179 17.68 18.81 -12.01
N ARG A 180 17.05 18.65 -10.85
CA ARG A 180 17.32 17.56 -9.91
C ARG A 180 16.03 16.82 -9.60
N PRO A 181 15.99 15.48 -9.73
CA PRO A 181 14.83 14.72 -9.30
C PRO A 181 14.66 14.84 -7.79
N ILE A 182 13.50 15.32 -7.37
CA ILE A 182 13.07 15.31 -5.97
C ILE A 182 12.16 14.12 -5.68
N MET A 183 11.52 13.57 -6.71
CA MET A 183 10.77 12.32 -6.66
C MET A 183 10.97 11.56 -7.97
N GLU A 184 11.10 10.24 -7.90
CA GLU A 184 11.11 9.34 -9.04
C GLU A 184 10.34 8.08 -8.68
N VAL A 185 9.38 7.72 -9.53
CA VAL A 185 8.64 6.47 -9.42
C VAL A 185 8.80 5.69 -10.71
N LYS A 186 9.01 4.38 -10.56
CA LYS A 186 9.09 3.43 -11.66
C LYS A 186 8.00 2.40 -11.48
N ASP A 187 7.36 2.05 -12.59
CA ASP A 187 6.35 1.02 -12.61
C ASP A 187 6.44 0.24 -13.94
N SER A 188 5.58 -0.75 -14.14
CA SER A 188 5.57 -1.52 -15.38
C SER A 188 4.18 -2.03 -15.73
N ILE A 189 3.75 -1.88 -16.98
CA ILE A 189 2.50 -2.45 -17.48
C ILE A 189 2.82 -3.55 -18.49
N PRO A 190 2.41 -4.81 -18.26
CA PRO A 190 2.52 -5.85 -19.27
C PRO A 190 1.48 -5.63 -20.37
N ASP A 191 1.87 -5.84 -21.62
CA ASP A 191 1.05 -5.60 -22.82
C ASP A 191 -0.22 -6.47 -22.88
N ASN A 192 -0.24 -7.59 -22.13
CA ASN A 192 -1.39 -8.47 -22.02
C ASN A 192 -2.50 -7.96 -21.06
N ARG A 193 -2.26 -6.87 -20.34
CA ARG A 193 -3.25 -6.26 -19.44
C ARG A 193 -3.91 -5.08 -20.12
N ARG A 194 -5.16 -5.29 -20.58
CA ARG A 194 -6.07 -4.19 -20.87
C ARG A 194 -6.40 -3.44 -19.60
N GLY A 195 -6.42 -2.11 -19.66
CA GLY A 195 -6.87 -1.26 -18.56
C GLY A 195 -6.05 0.01 -18.37
N ALA A 196 -6.53 0.87 -17.49
CA ALA A 196 -5.83 2.05 -17.02
C ALA A 196 -5.05 1.73 -15.73
N ARG A 197 -3.87 2.35 -15.57
CA ARG A 197 -3.04 2.27 -14.39
C ARG A 197 -2.61 3.66 -13.96
N THR A 198 -2.88 4.01 -12.71
CA THR A 198 -2.42 5.26 -12.12
C THR A 198 -1.05 5.05 -11.48
N VAL A 199 -0.09 5.89 -11.84
CA VAL A 199 1.19 6.03 -11.15
C VAL A 199 1.12 7.32 -10.34
N TYR A 200 1.27 7.21 -9.02
CA TYR A 200 1.20 8.33 -8.09
C TYR A 200 2.42 8.34 -7.18
N THR A 201 2.91 9.53 -6.85
CA THR A 201 3.91 9.72 -5.80
C THR A 201 3.72 11.06 -5.13
N GLY A 202 4.09 11.15 -3.85
CA GLY A 202 4.10 12.40 -3.10
C GLY A 202 5.07 12.34 -1.93
N GLN A 203 5.72 13.47 -1.63
CA GLN A 203 6.72 13.56 -0.58
C GLN A 203 6.83 14.99 -0.04
N VAL A 204 7.25 15.10 1.23
CA VAL A 204 7.66 16.37 1.83
C VAL A 204 9.08 16.74 1.37
N VAL A 205 9.22 17.92 0.78
CA VAL A 205 10.49 18.45 0.26
C VAL A 205 10.72 19.87 0.76
N ALA A 206 11.98 20.23 1.00
CA ALA A 206 12.36 21.61 1.29
C ALA A 206 12.57 22.35 -0.04
N LEU A 207 11.83 23.44 -0.23
CA LEU A 207 11.87 24.28 -1.42
C LEU A 207 12.21 25.72 -1.04
N GLU A 208 12.85 26.43 -1.95
CA GLU A 208 13.16 27.85 -1.81
C GLU A 208 12.22 28.68 -2.69
N GLU A 209 12.08 29.95 -2.35
CA GLU A 209 11.38 30.92 -3.22
C GLU A 209 12.01 30.95 -4.62
N GLY A 210 11.17 30.87 -5.65
CA GLY A 210 11.57 30.87 -7.05
C GLY A 210 12.09 29.52 -7.56
N ASP A 211 12.14 28.46 -6.74
CA ASP A 211 12.34 27.11 -7.24
C ASP A 211 11.20 26.74 -8.20
N LEU A 212 11.54 26.00 -9.25
CA LEU A 212 10.59 25.54 -10.27
C LEU A 212 10.35 24.05 -10.09
N LEU A 213 9.08 23.64 -10.02
CA LEU A 213 8.67 22.25 -10.02
C LEU A 213 8.16 21.85 -11.40
N ARG A 214 8.78 20.82 -11.98
CA ARG A 214 8.47 20.27 -13.31
C ARG A 214 8.18 18.79 -13.23
N VAL A 215 7.45 18.27 -14.20
CA VAL A 215 7.17 16.84 -14.31
C VAL A 215 7.70 16.33 -15.63
N SER A 216 8.42 15.21 -15.58
CA SER A 216 8.97 14.53 -16.74
C SER A 216 8.55 13.06 -16.71
N ILE A 217 8.14 12.56 -17.88
CA ILE A 217 7.80 11.16 -18.14
C ILE A 217 8.77 10.66 -19.20
N ASN A 218 9.10 9.36 -19.22
CA ASN A 218 9.90 8.81 -20.31
C ASN A 218 9.17 8.94 -21.65
N GLU A 219 9.87 9.31 -22.72
CA GLU A 219 9.28 9.52 -24.06
C GLU A 219 8.53 8.27 -24.56
N ASP A 220 9.07 7.07 -24.30
CA ASP A 220 8.43 5.78 -24.61
C ASP A 220 7.07 5.57 -23.92
N ASN A 221 6.70 6.42 -22.96
CA ASN A 221 5.45 6.33 -22.22
C ASN A 221 4.43 7.41 -22.63
N TYR A 222 4.78 8.36 -23.52
CA TYR A 222 3.87 9.46 -23.88
C TYR A 222 2.60 8.96 -24.57
N GLU A 223 2.73 7.99 -25.48
CA GLU A 223 1.57 7.37 -26.16
C GLU A 223 0.68 6.57 -25.22
N LEU A 224 1.19 6.22 -24.04
CA LEU A 224 0.45 5.48 -23.02
C LEU A 224 -0.29 6.40 -22.07
N ILE A 225 -0.12 7.72 -22.14
CA ILE A 225 -0.81 8.67 -21.26
C ILE A 225 -2.31 8.68 -21.59
N ASP A 226 -3.13 8.54 -20.56
CA ASP A 226 -4.58 8.61 -20.69
C ASP A 226 -5.05 10.06 -20.74
N CYS A 227 -5.33 10.59 -21.93
CA CYS A 227 -5.85 11.96 -22.11
C CYS A 227 -7.38 12.06 -22.08
N SER A 228 -8.11 11.05 -21.57
CA SER A 228 -9.58 11.02 -21.69
C SER A 228 -10.34 11.99 -20.78
N ALA A 229 -9.72 12.51 -19.72
CA ALA A 229 -10.33 13.48 -18.81
C ALA A 229 -9.27 14.35 -18.10
N GLU A 230 -9.65 15.52 -17.61
CA GLU A 230 -8.74 16.42 -16.87
C GLU A 230 -8.24 15.81 -15.55
N THR A 231 -8.93 14.81 -15.01
CA THR A 231 -8.55 14.12 -13.76
C THR A 231 -7.43 13.08 -13.94
N THR A 232 -7.00 12.82 -15.17
CA THR A 232 -6.07 11.72 -15.45
C THR A 232 -4.62 12.07 -15.17
N MET A 233 -4.26 13.36 -15.18
CA MET A 233 -2.94 13.83 -14.79
C MET A 233 -3.06 15.08 -13.96
N TYR A 234 -2.29 15.12 -12.88
CA TYR A 234 -2.24 16.29 -12.01
C TYR A 234 -0.91 16.39 -11.27
N ILE A 235 -0.56 17.62 -10.92
CA ILE A 235 0.50 17.96 -9.97
C ILE A 235 -0.09 18.87 -8.90
N GLY A 236 0.39 18.75 -7.67
CA GLY A 236 0.09 19.75 -6.66
C GLY A 236 1.20 19.91 -5.63
N ALA A 237 1.13 21.02 -4.92
CA ALA A 237 2.04 21.34 -3.84
C ALA A 237 1.35 22.22 -2.81
N PHE A 238 1.60 21.99 -1.52
CA PHE A 238 1.15 22.90 -0.47
C PHE A 238 2.17 23.03 0.65
N LEU A 239 2.27 24.23 1.21
CA LEU A 239 3.16 24.53 2.33
C LEU A 239 2.63 23.92 3.63
N LEU A 240 3.53 23.27 4.39
CA LEU A 240 3.25 22.67 5.69
C LEU A 240 3.32 23.68 6.84
#